data_AF-A0A3C0PJ31-F1
#
_entry.id   AF-A0A3C0PJ31-F1
#
_cell.length_a   1.000
_cell.length_b   1.000
_cell.length_c   1.000
_cell.angle_alpha   90.00
_cell.angle_beta   90.00
_cell.angle_gamma   90.00
#
_symmetry.space_group_name_H-M   'P 1'
#
loop_
_entity.id
_entity.type
_entity.pdbx_description
1 polymer ?
#
loop_
_entity_poly.entity_id
_entity_poly.type
_entity_poly.pdbx_seq_one_letter_code
_entity_poly.pdbx_strand_id
1 'polypeptide(L)' 'MERVEKKLIKKAKGEYKRIFPCSHRQKLEECFTREKDLVYLWFNTEDESTHVVAEKIVKS' A
#
# COMPACT_ATOMS: atom_id res chain seq x y z
N MET A 1 4.96 -12.02 -0.24
CA MET A 1 4.92 -10.60 -0.65
C MET A 1 5.37 -10.50 -2.10
N GLU A 2 4.48 -10.06 -2.97
CA GLU A 2 4.62 -10.01 -4.43
C GLU A 2 5.46 -8.82 -4.89
N ARG A 3 5.93 -8.84 -6.15
CA ARG A 3 6.70 -7.72 -6.75
C ARG A 3 5.91 -6.41 -6.75
N VAL A 4 4.62 -6.48 -7.04
CA VAL A 4 3.71 -5.32 -7.08
C VAL A 4 3.50 -4.71 -5.69
N GLU A 5 3.37 -5.54 -4.66
CA GLU A 5 3.22 -5.10 -3.26
C GLU A 5 4.46 -4.38 -2.76
N LYS A 6 5.65 -4.93 -3.06
CA LYS A 6 6.93 -4.27 -2.74
C LYS A 6 7.07 -2.92 -3.45
N LYS A 7 6.63 -2.83 -4.71
CA LYS A 7 6.63 -1.57 -5.49
C LYS A 7 5.72 -0.54 -4.82
N LEU A 8 4.52 -0.93 -4.40
CA LEU A 8 3.57 -0.04 -3.72
C LEU A 8 4.09 0.45 -2.37
N ILE A 9 4.69 -0.42 -1.55
CA ILE A 9 5.31 0.01 -0.28
C ILE A 9 6.46 0.98 -0.55
N LYS A 10 7.29 0.71 -1.56
CA LYS A 10 8.39 1.61 -1.94
C LYS A 10 7.86 2.96 -2.42
N LYS A 11 6.79 2.97 -3.21
CA LYS A 11 6.12 4.18 -3.68
C LYS A 11 5.58 5.00 -2.50
N ALA A 12 4.81 4.37 -1.60
CA ALA A 12 4.30 5.02 -0.40
C ALA A 12 5.41 5.59 0.49
N LYS A 13 6.50 4.85 0.71
CA LYS A 13 7.68 5.36 1.47
C LYS A 13 8.46 6.45 0.75
N GLY A 14 8.34 6.56 -0.57
CA GLY A 14 8.95 7.63 -1.35
C GLY A 14 8.16 8.94 -1.28
N GLU A 15 6.84 8.84 -1.15
CA GLU A 15 5.94 9.99 -1.05
C GLU A 15 5.76 10.47 0.41
N TYR A 16 5.82 9.55 1.38
CA TYR A 16 5.55 9.82 2.79
C TYR A 16 6.72 9.43 3.69
N LYS A 17 7.03 10.29 4.66
CA LYS A 17 8.16 10.13 5.59
C LYS A 17 8.03 8.87 6.46
N ARG A 18 6.83 8.61 6.97
CA ARG A 18 6.48 7.37 7.70
C ARG A 18 5.09 6.91 7.29
N ILE A 19 4.96 5.60 7.14
CA ILE A 19 3.71 4.93 6.81
C ILE A 19 3.46 3.81 7.82
N PHE A 20 2.21 3.63 8.19
CA PHE A 20 1.76 2.65 9.19
C PHE A 20 0.65 1.77 8.61
N PRO A 21 0.47 0.54 9.11
CA PRO A 21 -0.71 -0.26 8.81
C PRO A 21 -1.99 0.52 9.11
N CYS A 22 -2.97 0.45 8.22
CA CYS A 22 -4.28 1.07 8.44
C CYS A 22 -5.20 0.17 9.26
N SER A 23 -6.19 0.77 9.96
CA SER A 23 -7.19 0.06 10.77
C SER A 23 -6.55 -0.81 11.87
N HIS A 24 -7.16 -1.95 12.23
CA HIS A 24 -6.68 -2.88 13.25
C HIS A 24 -5.55 -3.81 12.76
N ARG A 25 -4.96 -3.55 11.59
CA ARG A 25 -3.87 -4.36 11.03
C ARG A 25 -2.57 -4.06 11.77
N GLN A 26 -1.68 -5.06 11.87
CA GLN A 26 -0.37 -4.87 12.51
C GLN A 26 0.76 -4.73 11.48
N LYS A 27 0.50 -5.11 10.23
CA LYS A 27 1.51 -5.20 9.18
C LYS A 27 0.99 -4.58 7.88
N LEU A 28 1.88 -3.90 7.13
CA LEU A 28 1.54 -3.31 5.83
C LEU A 28 1.12 -4.39 4.82
N GLU A 29 1.66 -5.60 4.96
CA GLU A 29 1.33 -6.79 4.20
C GLU A 29 -0.15 -7.20 4.29
N GLU A 30 -0.86 -6.74 5.31
CA GLU A 30 -2.28 -7.02 5.51
C GLU A 30 -3.19 -5.91 4.98
N CYS A 31 -2.59 -4.81 4.50
CA CYS A 31 -3.29 -3.60 4.08
C CYS A 31 -3.45 -3.52 2.55
N PHE A 32 -3.24 -4.63 1.85
CA PHE A 32 -3.44 -4.72 0.41
C PHE A 32 -4.86 -5.12 0.05
N THR A 33 -5.42 -4.47 -0.96
CA THR A 33 -6.68 -4.88 -1.61
C THR A 33 -6.40 -5.14 -3.08
N ARG A 34 -6.95 -6.21 -3.63
CA ARG A 34 -6.80 -6.57 -5.05
C ARG A 34 -8.15 -6.52 -5.72
N GLU A 35 -8.23 -5.79 -6.83
CA GLU A 35 -9.45 -5.66 -7.62
C GLU A 35 -9.11 -5.78 -9.11
N LYS A 36 -9.59 -6.84 -9.77
CA LYS A 36 -9.30 -7.14 -11.18
C LYS A 36 -7.80 -7.07 -11.48
N ASP A 37 -7.36 -6.00 -12.15
CA ASP A 37 -5.98 -5.76 -12.56
C ASP A 37 -5.33 -4.64 -11.73
N LEU A 38 -5.84 -4.31 -10.55
CA LEU A 38 -5.30 -3.29 -9.66
C LEU A 38 -4.96 -3.87 -8.29
N VAL A 39 -3.84 -3.43 -7.75
CA VAL A 39 -3.47 -3.64 -6.35
C VAL A 39 -3.40 -2.28 -5.68
N TYR A 40 -4.12 -2.17 -4.56
CA TYR A 40 -4.13 -1.01 -3.69
C TYR A 40 -3.36 -1.34 -2.41
N LEU A 41 -2.60 -0.37 -1.91
CA LEU A 41 -2.05 -0.37 -0.57
C LEU A 41 -2.68 0.78 0.20
N TRP A 42 -3.39 0.44 1.26
CA TRP A 42 -3.92 1.39 2.24
C TRP A 42 -2.93 1.55 3.39
N PHE A 43 -2.72 2.76 3.86
CA PHE A 43 -1.79 3.03 4.96
C PHE A 43 -2.15 4.32 5.68
N ASN A 44 -1.77 4.42 6.94
CA ASN A 44 -1.88 5.64 7.72
C ASN A 44 -0.55 6.40 7.73
N THR A 45 -0.61 7.72 7.95
CA THR A 45 0.55 8.60 8.13
C THR A 45 0.58 9.18 9.55
N GLU A 46 1.64 9.93 9.87
CA GLU A 46 1.86 10.49 11.22
C GLU A 46 0.76 11.48 11.67
N ASP A 47 0.01 12.03 10.72
CA ASP A 47 -1.13 12.93 10.92
C ASP A 47 -2.46 12.19 11.08
N GLU A 48 -2.41 10.86 11.32
CA GLU A 48 -3.57 9.98 11.47
C GLU A 48 -4.51 9.93 10.24
N SER A 49 -4.07 10.47 9.10
CA SER A 49 -4.82 10.37 7.85
C SER A 49 -4.56 9.04 7.15
N THR A 50 -5.56 8.57 6.39
CA THR A 50 -5.51 7.32 5.62
C THR A 50 -5.32 7.63 4.14
N HIS A 51 -4.31 7.01 3.55
CA HIS A 51 -3.93 7.17 2.15
C HIS A 51 -4.02 5.85 1.40
N VAL A 52 -4.11 5.96 0.07
CA VAL A 52 -4.09 4.82 -0.83
C VAL A 52 -3.15 5.06 -2.00
N VAL A 53 -2.30 4.09 -2.29
CA VAL A 53 -1.55 4.03 -3.55
C VAL A 53 -1.95 2.80 -4.34
N ALA A 54 -2.06 2.94 -5.65
CA ALA A 54 -2.50 1.87 -6.54
C ALA A 54 -1.48 1.61 -7.66
N GLU A 55 -1.46 0.36 -8.15
CA GLU A 55 -0.65 -0.09 -9.27
C GLU A 55 -1.42 -1.12 -10.10
N LYS A 56 -1.30 -1.03 -11.42
CA LYS A 56 -1.92 -1.96 -12.35
C LYS A 56 -1.06 -3.20 -12.52
N ILE A 57 -1.67 -4.38 -12.42
CA ILE A 57 -1.06 -5.66 -12.75
C ILE A 57 -1.07 -5.78 -14.27
N VAL A 58 -0.04 -5.27 -14.92
CA VAL A 58 0.16 -5.51 -16.35
C VAL A 58 0.70 -6.93 -16.50
N LYS A 59 -0.11 -7.84 -17.05
CA LYS A 59 0.39 -9.14 -17.51
C LYS A 59 1.30 -8.86 -18.70
N SER A 60 2.60 -9.08 -18.51
CA SER A 60 3.58 -9.14 -19.62
C SER A 60 3.39 -10.42 -20.41
#